data_AF-A0A7U1GFX4-F1
#
_entry.id   AF-A0A7U1GFX4-F1
#
_cell.length_a   1.000
_cell.length_b   1.000
_cell.length_c   1.000
_cell.angle_alpha   90.00
_cell.angle_beta   90.00
_cell.angle_gamma   90.00
#
_symmetry.space_group_name_H-M   'P 1'
#
loop_
_entity.id
_entity.type
_entity.pdbx_description
1 polymer ?
#
loop_
_entity_poly.entity_id
_entity_poly.type
_entity_poly.pdbx_seq_one_letter_code
_entity_poly.pdbx_strand_id
1 'polypeptide(L)'
;MRSTSFGPGEKLNCYMFLIFKLIRNDSENPQYRVRTTNLKGNLAVVNYLTRYPLFGTKYCDYKDWVKVVQLFKENRLNHKTNMVYVKSIKSGMNDKRTIFVWDHLQNFYSSSRGS
;
A
#
# COMPACT_ATOMS: atom_id res chain seq x y z
N MET A 1 17.48 -34.59 -3.36
CA MET A 1 16.69 -33.36 -3.57
C MET A 1 16.86 -32.45 -2.37
N ARG A 2 17.50 -31.29 -2.50
CA ARG A 2 17.52 -30.29 -1.42
C ARG A 2 16.18 -29.56 -1.42
N SER A 3 15.38 -29.82 -0.39
CA SER A 3 14.22 -29.01 -0.04
C SER A 3 14.69 -27.57 0.18
N THR A 4 14.40 -26.67 -0.77
CA THR A 4 14.58 -25.23 -0.59
C THR A 4 13.33 -24.69 0.06
N SER A 5 13.34 -24.57 1.39
CA SER A 5 12.30 -23.87 2.12
C SER A 5 12.43 -22.37 1.86
N PHE A 6 11.59 -21.83 0.98
CA PHE A 6 11.51 -20.39 0.71
C PHE A 6 11.16 -19.62 1.99
N GLY A 7 11.91 -18.54 2.25
CA GLY A 7 11.61 -17.62 3.34
C GLY A 7 10.28 -16.88 3.13
N PRO A 8 9.66 -16.31 4.18
CA PRO A 8 8.37 -15.60 4.06
C PRO A 8 8.35 -14.51 2.97
N GLY A 9 9.47 -13.81 2.77
CA GLY A 9 9.59 -12.77 1.74
C GLY A 9 9.63 -13.29 0.29
N GLU A 10 10.15 -14.49 0.07
CA GLU A 10 10.23 -15.12 -1.25
C GLU A 10 8.88 -15.71 -1.67
N LYS A 11 8.09 -16.19 -0.70
CA LYS A 11 6.71 -16.64 -0.93
C LYS A 11 5.82 -15.50 -1.46
N LEU A 12 5.92 -14.30 -0.88
CA LEU A 12 5.15 -13.12 -1.32
C LEU A 12 5.41 -12.72 -2.78
N ASN A 13 6.64 -12.89 -3.27
CA ASN A 13 6.98 -12.65 -4.67
C ASN A 13 6.20 -13.59 -5.61
N CYS A 14 6.10 -14.88 -5.23
CA CYS A 14 5.43 -15.91 -6.02
C CYS A 14 3.90 -15.70 -6.09
N TYR A 15 3.27 -15.21 -5.01
CA TYR A 15 1.81 -15.06 -4.96
C TYR A 15 1.26 -13.84 -5.70
N MET A 16 2.09 -12.82 -5.92
CA MET A 16 1.62 -11.51 -6.37
C MET A 16 2.20 -11.08 -7.72
N PHE A 17 3.06 -11.89 -8.35
CA PHE A 17 3.76 -11.60 -9.63
C PHE A 17 4.32 -10.17 -9.68
N LEU A 18 4.84 -9.71 -8.55
CA LEU A 18 5.24 -8.33 -8.33
C LEU A 18 6.76 -8.20 -8.40
N ILE A 19 7.24 -7.19 -9.11
CA ILE A 19 8.66 -6.82 -9.08
C ILE A 19 8.92 -6.10 -7.75
N PHE A 20 9.15 -6.87 -6.69
CA PHE A 20 9.57 -6.35 -5.41
C PHE A 20 11.10 -6.39 -5.27
N LYS A 21 11.66 -5.38 -4.61
CA LYS A 21 13.03 -5.47 -4.08
C LYS A 21 12.94 -5.97 -2.65
N LEU A 22 13.49 -7.17 -2.41
CA LEU A 22 13.75 -7.66 -1.07
C LEU A 22 15.04 -7.02 -0.58
N ILE A 23 14.97 -6.32 0.55
CA ILE A 23 16.14 -5.74 1.21
C ILE A 23 16.21 -6.35 2.59
N ARG A 24 17.32 -7.04 2.86
CA ARG A 24 17.67 -7.53 4.19
C ARG A 24 18.51 -6.46 4.87
N ASN A 25 18.16 -6.11 6.10
CA ASN A 25 19.01 -5.29 6.96
C ASN A 25 19.81 -6.23 7.86
N ASP A 26 21.13 -6.24 7.73
CA ASP A 26 22.03 -7.04 8.57
C ASP A 26 22.45 -6.25 9.81
N SER A 27 21.46 -5.93 10.65
CA SER A 27 21.66 -5.39 12.00
C SER A 27 21.52 -6.51 13.03
N GLU A 28 21.79 -6.19 14.31
CA GLU A 28 21.58 -7.09 15.45
C GLU A 28 20.18 -7.74 15.48
N ASN A 29 19.18 -7.04 14.94
CA ASN A 29 17.82 -7.54 14.72
C ASN A 29 17.47 -7.52 13.23
N PRO A 30 17.79 -8.58 12.47
CA PRO A 30 17.66 -8.57 11.02
C PRO A 30 16.19 -8.48 10.60
N GLN A 31 15.92 -7.61 9.63
CA GLN A 31 14.57 -7.36 9.12
C GLN A 31 14.55 -7.48 7.60
N TYR A 32 13.46 -8.05 7.10
CA TYR A 32 13.16 -8.08 5.68
C TYR A 32 12.21 -6.95 5.33
N ARG A 33 12.52 -6.24 4.26
CA ARG A 33 11.62 -5.23 3.70
C ARG A 33 11.29 -5.55 2.26
N VAL A 34 10.00 -5.54 1.96
CA VAL A 34 9.44 -5.64 0.62
C VAL A 34 9.05 -4.24 0.17
N ARG A 35 9.56 -3.82 -1.00
CA ARG A 35 9.25 -2.50 -1.59
C ARG A 35 8.95 -2.61 -3.07
N THR A 36 7.96 -1.88 -3.54
CA THR A 36 7.78 -1.52 -4.96
C THR A 36 8.48 -0.19 -5.24
N THR A 37 9.20 -0.10 -6.36
CA THR A 37 9.93 1.12 -6.73
C THR A 37 9.54 1.68 -8.09
N ASN A 38 8.64 1.02 -8.82
CA ASN A 38 8.19 1.45 -10.14
C ASN A 38 6.66 1.50 -10.20
N LEU A 39 6.14 2.21 -11.22
CA LEU A 39 4.71 2.42 -11.39
C LEU A 39 3.95 1.10 -11.56
N LYS A 40 4.48 0.15 -12.35
CA LYS A 40 3.86 -1.18 -12.56
C LYS A 40 3.63 -1.91 -11.23
N GLY A 41 4.64 -1.95 -10.36
CA GLY A 41 4.56 -2.57 -9.05
C GLY A 41 3.55 -1.86 -8.14
N ASN A 42 3.58 -0.53 -8.13
CA ASN A 42 2.60 0.26 -7.36
C ASN A 42 1.17 -0.03 -7.83
N LEU A 43 0.93 -0.11 -9.14
CA LEU A 43 -0.40 -0.40 -9.69
C LEU A 43 -0.89 -1.81 -9.33
N ALA A 44 0.00 -2.81 -9.27
CA ALA A 44 -0.38 -4.14 -8.83
C ALA A 44 -0.67 -4.19 -7.32
N VAL A 45 0.04 -3.42 -6.49
CA VAL A 45 -0.34 -3.21 -5.08
C VAL A 45 -1.71 -2.54 -4.95
N VAL A 46 -1.98 -1.50 -5.75
CA VAL A 46 -3.30 -0.84 -5.79
C VAL A 46 -4.40 -1.82 -6.18
N ASN A 47 -4.18 -2.67 -7.20
CA ASN A 47 -5.15 -3.68 -7.61
C ASN A 47 -5.47 -4.64 -6.45
N TYR A 48 -4.42 -5.19 -5.83
CA TYR A 48 -4.56 -6.12 -4.71
C TYR A 48 -5.30 -5.50 -3.53
N LEU A 49 -4.88 -4.32 -3.06
CA LEU A 49 -5.49 -3.65 -1.89
C LEU A 49 -6.86 -3.02 -2.18
N THR A 50 -7.23 -2.87 -3.45
CA THR A 50 -8.61 -2.53 -3.83
C THR A 50 -9.52 -3.75 -3.68
N ARG A 51 -9.03 -4.93 -4.07
CA ARG A 51 -9.78 -6.20 -3.95
C ARG A 51 -9.82 -6.72 -2.52
N TYR A 52 -8.77 -6.49 -1.75
CA TYR A 52 -8.62 -6.90 -0.36
C TYR A 52 -8.29 -5.66 0.49
N PRO A 53 -9.31 -4.84 0.84
CA PRO A 53 -9.12 -3.59 1.56
C PRO A 53 -8.41 -3.79 2.90
N LEU A 54 -7.51 -2.88 3.22
CA LEU A 54 -6.97 -2.76 4.57
C LEU A 54 -8.09 -2.30 5.52
N PHE A 55 -7.91 -2.57 6.81
CA PHE A 55 -8.80 -2.11 7.87
C PHE A 55 -8.19 -0.92 8.61
N GLY A 56 -9.04 -0.15 9.30
CA GLY A 56 -8.60 0.90 10.20
C GLY A 56 -7.91 2.06 9.49
N THR A 57 -7.00 2.73 10.19
CA THR A 57 -6.33 3.95 9.72
C THR A 57 -5.44 3.70 8.50
N LYS A 58 -4.97 2.46 8.32
CA LYS A 58 -4.19 2.05 7.15
C LYS A 58 -5.00 2.04 5.86
N TYR A 59 -6.32 1.86 5.92
CA TYR A 59 -7.18 2.09 4.76
C TYR A 59 -7.11 3.55 4.29
N CYS A 60 -7.21 4.50 5.23
CA CYS A 60 -7.14 5.92 4.92
C CYS A 60 -5.79 6.30 4.30
N ASP A 61 -4.69 5.79 4.87
CA ASP A 61 -3.34 5.98 4.30
C ASP A 61 -3.21 5.38 2.90
N TYR A 62 -3.77 4.19 2.68
CA TYR A 62 -3.83 3.58 1.37
C TYR A 62 -4.57 4.46 0.36
N LYS A 63 -5.76 4.97 0.71
CA LYS A 63 -6.55 5.84 -0.18
C LYS A 63 -5.83 7.13 -0.54
N ASP A 64 -5.12 7.74 0.42
CA ASP A 64 -4.30 8.92 0.16
C ASP A 64 -3.09 8.61 -0.71
N TRP A 65 -2.43 7.48 -0.49
CA TRP A 65 -1.34 7.01 -1.34
C TRP A 65 -1.80 6.73 -2.79
N VAL A 66 -2.98 6.13 -2.98
CA VAL A 66 -3.57 5.88 -4.31
C VAL A 66 -3.72 7.17 -5.11
N LYS A 67 -4.13 8.28 -4.48
CA LYS A 67 -4.22 9.60 -5.15
C LYS A 67 -2.87 9.99 -5.76
N VAL A 68 -1.79 9.79 -5.03
CA VAL A 68 -0.42 10.07 -5.50
C VAL A 68 -0.04 9.14 -6.65
N VAL A 69 -0.29 7.82 -6.54
CA VAL A 69 0.00 6.85 -7.61
C VAL A 69 -0.75 7.20 -8.90
N GLN A 70 -2.00 7.66 -8.79
CA GLN A 70 -2.83 8.02 -9.93
C GLN A 70 -2.27 9.23 -10.71
N LEU A 71 -1.64 10.21 -10.03
CA LEU A 71 -0.96 11.32 -10.70
C LEU A 71 0.14 10.84 -11.65
N PHE A 72 0.91 9.84 -11.22
CA PHE A 72 1.96 9.23 -12.05
C PHE A 72 1.37 8.41 -13.20
N LYS A 73 0.26 7.72 -12.97
CA LYS A 73 -0.44 6.94 -14.01
C LYS A 73 -1.00 7.83 -15.12
N GLU A 74 -1.58 8.97 -14.77
CA GLU A 74 -2.23 9.88 -15.72
C GLU A 74 -1.23 10.79 -16.45
N ASN A 75 0.06 10.69 -16.15
CA ASN A 75 1.12 11.56 -16.65
C ASN A 75 0.82 13.08 -16.49
N ARG A 76 0.02 13.46 -15.49
CA ARG A 76 -0.36 14.85 -15.20
C ARG A 76 0.72 15.60 -14.43
N LEU A 77 1.98 15.32 -14.72
CA LEU A 77 3.13 15.77 -13.94
C LEU A 77 3.50 17.24 -14.20
N ASN A 78 2.74 18.17 -13.62
CA ASN A 78 3.24 19.53 -13.40
C ASN A 78 4.02 19.55 -12.08
N HIS A 79 5.35 19.58 -12.17
CA HIS A 79 6.25 19.47 -11.03
C HIS A 79 5.92 20.44 -9.89
N LYS A 80 5.59 21.70 -10.19
CA LYS A 80 5.37 22.72 -9.16
C LYS A 80 4.07 22.49 -8.39
N THR A 81 2.95 22.32 -9.10
CA THR A 81 1.64 22.14 -8.47
C THR A 81 1.50 20.77 -7.82
N ASN A 82 2.03 19.72 -8.46
CA ASN A 82 1.97 18.37 -7.91
C ASN A 82 2.86 18.19 -6.69
N MET A 83 4.01 18.86 -6.60
CA MET A 83 4.83 18.78 -5.38
C MET A 83 4.11 19.38 -4.17
N VAL A 84 3.38 20.48 -4.34
CA VAL A 84 2.58 21.07 -3.26
C VAL A 84 1.47 20.10 -2.84
N TYR A 85 0.75 19.54 -3.82
CA TYR A 85 -0.32 18.57 -3.56
C TYR A 85 0.16 17.25 -2.91
N VAL A 86 1.26 16.68 -3.39
CA VAL A 86 1.85 15.46 -2.81
C VAL A 86 2.37 15.73 -1.40
N LYS A 87 2.94 16.91 -1.14
CA LYS A 87 3.36 17.31 0.22
C LYS A 87 2.16 17.45 1.15
N SER A 88 1.07 18.06 0.71
CA SER A 88 -0.14 18.21 1.54
C SER A 88 -0.81 16.87 1.85
N ILE A 89 -0.85 15.94 0.89
CA ILE A 89 -1.26 14.57 1.15
C ILE A 89 -0.35 13.94 2.21
N LYS A 90 0.98 13.97 2.00
CA LYS A 90 1.95 13.34 2.88
C LYS A 90 1.91 13.88 4.31
N SER A 91 1.58 15.16 4.51
CA SER A 91 1.46 15.74 5.85
C SER A 91 0.31 15.17 6.68
N GLY A 92 -0.71 14.57 6.04
CA GLY A 92 -1.87 13.98 6.73
C GLY A 92 -1.86 12.45 6.81
N MET A 93 -0.75 11.78 6.47
CA MET A 93 -0.66 10.31 6.42
C MET A 93 0.06 9.72 7.64
N ASN A 94 -0.22 8.43 7.90
CA ASN A 94 0.39 7.63 8.96
C ASN A 94 0.25 8.34 10.32
N ASP A 95 1.36 8.49 11.04
CA ASP A 95 1.39 9.00 12.41
C ASP A 95 1.01 10.50 12.50
N LYS A 96 0.93 11.19 11.36
CA LYS A 96 0.50 12.61 11.30
C LYS A 96 -1.00 12.76 11.05
N ARG A 97 -1.73 11.67 10.84
CA ARG A 97 -3.16 11.73 10.52
C ARG A 97 -3.98 12.16 11.72
N THR A 98 -4.76 13.22 11.56
CA THR A 98 -5.74 13.70 12.55
C THR A 98 -7.19 13.57 12.08
N ILE A 99 -7.41 13.39 10.77
CA ILE A 99 -8.74 13.24 10.16
C ILE A 99 -8.95 11.79 9.73
N PHE A 100 -10.05 11.19 10.20
CA PHE A 100 -10.41 9.80 9.92
C PHE A 100 -11.79 9.73 9.28
N VAL A 101 -11.87 9.13 8.10
CA VAL A 101 -13.12 8.93 7.34
C VAL A 101 -13.43 7.44 7.31
N TRP A 102 -14.51 7.05 7.97
CA TRP A 102 -14.90 5.66 8.20
C TRP A 102 -16.06 5.18 7.31
N ASP A 103 -16.35 5.90 6.22
CA ASP A 103 -17.51 5.62 5.36
C ASP A 103 -17.52 4.19 4.79
N HIS A 104 -16.34 3.63 4.55
CA HIS A 104 -16.16 2.26 4.09
C HIS A 104 -16.64 1.18 5.10
N LEU A 105 -16.83 1.55 6.37
CA LEU A 105 -17.33 0.65 7.41
C LEU A 105 -18.85 0.73 7.60
N GLN A 106 -19.54 1.67 6.95
CA GLN A 106 -20.99 1.86 7.14
C GLN A 106 -21.79 0.59 6.82
N ASN A 107 -21.34 -0.21 5.85
CA ASN A 107 -21.99 -1.47 5.45
C ASN A 107 -21.37 -2.72 6.09
N PHE A 108 -20.35 -2.57 6.94
CA PHE A 108 -19.66 -3.71 7.53
C PHE A 108 -20.57 -4.48 8.51
N TYR A 109 -21.37 -3.76 9.30
CA TYR A 109 -22.24 -4.34 10.31
C TYR A 109 -23.67 -4.66 9.81
N SER A 110 -24.02 -4.23 8.60
CA SER A 110 -25.37 -4.37 8.05
C SER A 110 -25.75 -5.82 7.70
N SER A 111 -24.79 -6.74 7.70
CA SER A 111 -24.99 -8.17 7.39
C SER A 111 -25.46 -9.01 8.59
N SER A 112 -25.71 -8.40 9.75
CA SER A 112 -26.08 -9.10 11.00
C SER A 112 -27.55 -8.94 11.42
N ARG A 113 -28.38 -8.29 10.59
CA ARG A 113 -29.83 -8.11 10.83
C ARG A 113 -30.69 -8.87 9.81
N GLY A 114 -30.52 -10.20 9.75
CA GLY A 114 -31.32 -11.03 8.87
C GLY A 114 -30.95 -12.51 8.94
N SER A 115 -31.29 -13.16 10.06
CA SER A 115 -31.45 -14.62 10.18
C SER A 115 -32.36 -14.90 11.36
#